data_AF-A0A843XQ75-F1
#
_entry.id   AF-A0A843XQ75-F1
#
_cell.length_a   1.000
_cell.length_b   1.000
_cell.length_c   1.000
_cell.angle_alpha   90.00
_cell.angle_beta   90.00
_cell.angle_gamma   90.00
#
_symmetry.space_group_name_H-M   'P 1'
#
loop_
_entity.id
_entity.type
_entity.pdbx_description
1 polymer ?
#
loop_
_entity_poly.entity_id
_entity_poly.type
_entity_poly.pdbx_seq_one_letter_code
_entity_poly.pdbx_strand_id
1 'polypeptide(L)'
;MVSLVARQGRELQRYSEDGHRLVVGCIPYKLEWDKTGADGIVIDQTLQVLVISAQKGKEMLFPRGGWESDESEKEATSREAMEEAGVLGNVEKELGRWWYQSKSHDSRKMGIMFPLNVTEELRQWPEMGNRRRRWVTVAEARETCQQVWMLEALNILVDRLSSAMRVHTASPPLSIVDQPCEKLGKLKRGTIVLRNEPESPVVRRKKPRQSNSRSSFAEGIVVRDRIKNGWFLGDCVGSNCRSYLLV
;
A
#
# COMPACT_ATOMS: atom_id res chain seq x y z
N MET A 1 -20.83 5.73 29.72
CA MET A 1 -21.21 7.12 29.39
C MET A 1 -19.97 7.79 28.85
N VAL A 2 -19.95 8.19 27.58
CA VAL A 2 -18.77 8.86 26.98
C VAL A 2 -18.73 10.29 27.54
N SER A 3 -17.59 10.71 28.08
CA SER A 3 -17.41 12.09 28.54
C SER A 3 -17.53 13.03 27.34
N LEU A 4 -18.44 14.01 27.41
CA LEU A 4 -18.59 15.07 26.41
C LEU A 4 -17.64 16.25 26.68
N VAL A 5 -16.72 16.10 27.63
CA VAL A 5 -15.74 17.13 27.99
C VAL A 5 -14.37 16.66 27.54
N ALA A 6 -13.71 17.48 26.71
CA ALA A 6 -12.34 17.25 26.28
C ALA A 6 -11.39 17.44 27.45
N ARG A 7 -10.35 16.62 27.54
CA ARG A 7 -9.27 16.85 28.51
C ARG A 7 -8.65 18.23 28.27
N GLN A 8 -8.38 18.92 29.38
CA GLN A 8 -7.75 20.24 29.41
C GLN A 8 -6.62 20.19 30.43
N GLY A 9 -5.53 20.89 30.13
CA GLY A 9 -4.36 20.92 31.02
C GLY A 9 -3.06 20.55 30.30
N ARG A 10 -1.97 20.63 31.05
CA ARG A 10 -0.63 20.21 30.60
C ARG A 10 0.16 19.46 31.68
N GLU A 11 -0.42 19.27 32.85
CA GLU A 11 0.19 18.69 34.04
C GLU A 11 0.57 17.21 33.88
N LEU A 12 -0.20 16.45 33.09
CA LEU A 12 0.10 15.06 32.78
C LEU A 12 0.82 14.86 31.44
N GLN A 13 1.13 15.94 30.70
CA GLN A 13 1.74 15.79 29.36
C GLN A 13 3.14 15.20 29.44
N ARG A 14 3.43 14.27 28.52
CA ARG A 14 4.76 13.67 28.38
C ARG A 14 5.69 14.53 27.52
N TYR A 15 6.96 14.49 27.90
CA TYR A 15 8.06 15.15 27.22
C TYR A 15 9.17 14.12 26.96
N SER A 16 9.91 14.29 25.86
CA SER A 16 11.13 13.54 25.61
C SER A 16 12.22 13.89 26.62
N GLU A 17 13.30 13.12 26.65
CA GLU A 17 14.49 13.42 27.47
C GLU A 17 15.04 14.82 27.19
N ASP A 18 15.01 15.26 25.92
CA ASP A 18 15.40 16.61 25.49
C ASP A 18 14.37 17.72 25.82
N GLY A 19 13.31 17.41 26.57
CA GLY A 19 12.26 18.37 26.96
C GLY A 19 11.27 18.73 25.85
N HIS A 20 11.18 17.94 24.78
CA HIS A 20 10.22 18.18 23.70
C HIS A 20 8.87 17.50 23.97
N ARG A 21 7.77 18.23 23.81
CA ARG A 21 6.43 17.68 24.03
C ARG A 21 6.13 16.54 23.05
N LEU A 22 5.61 15.43 23.59
CA LEU A 22 5.13 14.30 22.82
C LEU A 22 3.66 14.48 22.45
N VAL A 23 3.35 14.23 21.18
CA VAL A 23 2.02 14.39 20.60
C VAL A 23 1.68 13.11 19.85
N VAL A 24 0.49 12.58 20.10
CA VAL A 24 -0.07 11.47 19.32
C VAL A 24 -1.13 11.99 18.37
N GLY A 25 -1.34 11.28 17.27
CA GLY A 25 -2.43 11.55 16.35
C GLY A 25 -2.84 10.30 15.59
N CYS A 26 -3.96 10.40 14.89
CA CYS A 26 -4.44 9.33 14.01
C CYS A 26 -4.81 9.84 12.63
N ILE A 27 -4.76 8.94 11.65
CA ILE A 27 -5.44 9.10 10.36
C ILE A 27 -6.69 8.22 10.44
N PRO A 28 -7.88 8.79 10.76
CA PRO A 28 -9.11 8.04 10.76
C PRO A 28 -9.48 7.73 9.32
N TYR A 29 -9.78 6.47 9.01
CA TYR A 29 -10.11 6.04 7.67
C TYR A 29 -11.27 5.05 7.65
N LYS A 30 -11.90 4.95 6.48
CA LYS A 30 -12.88 3.91 6.13
C LYS A 30 -12.71 3.52 4.67
N LEU A 31 -13.05 2.29 4.34
CA LEU A 31 -13.05 1.78 2.98
C LEU A 31 -14.50 1.73 2.46
N GLU A 32 -14.76 2.40 1.35
CA GLU A 32 -16.05 2.33 0.65
C GLU A 32 -15.97 1.25 -0.43
N TRP A 33 -16.42 0.05 -0.10
CA TRP A 33 -16.40 -1.12 -1.00
C TRP A 33 -17.49 -1.08 -2.09
N ASP A 34 -18.53 -0.26 -1.92
CA ASP A 34 -19.73 -0.29 -2.76
C ASP A 34 -19.58 0.47 -4.10
N LYS A 35 -18.48 1.19 -4.30
CA LYS A 35 -18.19 1.93 -5.55
C LYS A 35 -17.33 1.15 -6.54
N THR A 36 -16.99 -0.09 -6.21
CA THR A 36 -16.07 -0.92 -6.98
C THR A 36 -16.80 -1.60 -8.14
N GLY A 37 -16.74 -1.00 -9.32
CA GLY A 37 -17.01 -1.71 -10.57
C GLY A 37 -15.97 -2.82 -10.79
N ALA A 38 -16.27 -3.77 -11.68
CA ALA A 38 -15.59 -5.05 -11.89
C ALA A 38 -14.08 -5.01 -12.25
N ASP A 39 -13.43 -3.84 -12.26
CA ASP A 39 -12.08 -3.61 -12.77
C ASP A 39 -11.10 -3.17 -11.67
N GLY A 40 -10.94 -4.01 -10.64
CA GLY A 40 -9.87 -3.85 -9.64
C GLY A 40 -10.05 -2.71 -8.63
N ILE A 41 -9.49 -2.91 -7.42
CA ILE A 41 -9.61 -1.93 -6.35
C ILE A 41 -8.49 -0.89 -6.47
N VAL A 42 -8.86 0.35 -6.76
CA VAL A 42 -7.96 1.51 -6.63
C VAL A 42 -8.13 2.08 -5.21
N ILE A 43 -7.12 1.91 -4.35
CA ILE A 43 -7.15 2.40 -2.95
C ILE A 43 -7.43 3.89 -2.90
N ASP A 44 -6.81 4.69 -3.76
CA ASP A 44 -6.99 6.14 -3.78
C ASP A 44 -8.45 6.56 -4.04
N GLN A 45 -9.28 5.68 -4.61
CA GLN A 45 -10.71 5.94 -4.89
C GLN A 45 -11.66 5.33 -3.84
N THR A 46 -11.22 4.27 -3.14
CA THR A 46 -12.04 3.54 -2.16
C THR A 46 -11.73 3.96 -0.71
N LEU A 47 -10.55 4.51 -0.47
CA LEU A 47 -10.12 4.99 0.83
C LEU A 47 -10.62 6.42 1.06
N GLN A 48 -11.47 6.58 2.07
CA GLN A 48 -11.78 7.88 2.65
C GLN A 48 -11.03 8.06 3.96
N VAL A 49 -10.53 9.27 4.16
CA VAL A 49 -9.90 9.69 5.40
C VAL A 49 -10.65 10.86 6.00
N LEU A 50 -10.64 10.97 7.32
CA LEU A 50 -11.29 12.06 8.03
C LEU A 50 -10.26 13.12 8.41
N VAL A 51 -10.54 14.35 7.99
CA VAL A 51 -9.77 15.54 8.36
C VAL A 51 -10.62 16.47 9.22
N ILE A 52 -9.96 17.24 10.08
CA ILE A 52 -10.57 18.27 10.92
C ILE A 52 -10.00 19.64 10.61
N SER A 53 -10.79 20.69 10.81
CA SER A 53 -10.30 22.06 10.73
C SER A 53 -9.29 22.35 11.85
N ALA A 54 -8.24 23.11 11.56
CA ALA A 54 -7.36 23.66 12.59
C ALA A 54 -8.14 24.58 13.55
N GLN A 55 -7.79 24.58 14.84
CA GLN A 55 -8.35 25.55 15.82
C GLN A 55 -8.05 27.00 15.42
N LYS A 56 -6.89 27.24 14.79
CA LYS A 56 -6.44 28.54 14.32
C LYS A 56 -6.07 28.43 12.84
N GLY A 57 -6.86 29.08 11.98
CA GLY A 57 -6.64 29.12 10.53
C GLY A 57 -7.69 28.35 9.72
N LYS A 58 -7.45 28.28 8.41
CA LYS A 58 -8.35 27.60 7.44
C LYS A 58 -7.83 26.23 7.00
N GLU A 59 -6.69 25.80 7.56
CA GLU A 59 -6.04 24.54 7.22
C GLU A 59 -6.85 23.35 7.75
N MET A 60 -6.85 22.26 6.99
CA MET A 60 -7.33 20.96 7.45
C MET A 60 -6.15 20.11 7.91
N LEU A 61 -6.36 19.28 8.93
CA LEU A 61 -5.33 18.42 9.50
C LEU A 61 -5.95 17.14 10.05
N PHE A 62 -5.11 16.17 10.39
CA PHE A 62 -5.54 14.96 11.07
C PHE A 62 -5.63 15.17 12.60
N PRO A 63 -6.58 14.51 13.29
CA PRO A 63 -6.73 14.62 14.74
C PRO A 63 -5.45 14.30 15.50
N ARG A 64 -5.10 15.16 16.47
CA ARG A 64 -3.89 15.01 17.29
C ARG A 64 -3.94 15.81 18.58
N GLY A 65 -3.27 15.31 19.60
CA GLY A 65 -3.06 16.08 20.83
C GLY A 65 -2.00 15.49 21.76
N GLY A 66 -2.01 15.97 23.01
CA GLY A 66 -0.94 15.65 23.95
C GLY A 66 -1.02 14.21 24.41
N TRP A 67 0.12 13.52 24.44
CA TRP A 67 0.18 12.22 25.11
C TRP A 67 0.37 12.43 26.62
N GLU A 68 -0.55 11.91 27.41
CA GLU A 68 -0.52 12.03 28.87
C GLU A 68 0.17 10.85 29.57
N SER A 69 0.53 11.01 30.84
CA SER A 69 1.29 10.03 31.61
C SER A 69 0.45 8.83 32.07
N ASP A 70 -0.87 9.01 32.20
CA ASP A 70 -1.84 8.04 32.70
C ASP A 70 -2.42 7.11 31.61
N GLU A 71 -1.94 7.23 30.37
CA GLU A 71 -2.47 6.48 29.21
C GLU A 71 -1.35 5.95 28.29
N SER A 72 -1.65 4.88 27.55
CA SER A 72 -0.81 4.40 26.45
C SER A 72 -0.95 5.27 25.19
N GLU A 73 0.02 5.17 24.26
CA GLU A 73 -0.02 5.91 22.99
C GLU A 73 -1.30 5.63 22.18
N LYS A 74 -1.83 4.40 22.24
CA LYS A 74 -3.07 4.02 21.56
C LYS A 74 -4.31 4.57 22.25
N GLU A 75 -4.38 4.51 23.57
CA GLU A 75 -5.48 5.09 24.35
C GLU A 75 -5.55 6.60 24.14
N ALA A 76 -4.40 7.28 24.20
CA ALA A 76 -4.26 8.69 23.90
C ALA A 76 -4.77 9.01 22.49
N THR A 77 -4.36 8.20 21.50
CA THR A 77 -4.81 8.36 20.11
C THR A 77 -6.32 8.21 19.96
N SER A 78 -6.92 7.19 20.60
CA SER A 78 -8.37 6.97 20.60
C SER A 78 -9.12 8.12 21.26
N ARG A 79 -8.60 8.63 22.39
CA ARG A 79 -9.15 9.78 23.10
C ARG A 79 -9.14 11.03 22.23
N GLU A 80 -7.99 11.38 21.66
CA GLU A 80 -7.84 12.57 20.80
C GLU A 80 -8.74 12.49 19.55
N ALA A 81 -8.88 11.30 18.95
CA ALA A 81 -9.81 11.09 17.84
C ALA A 81 -11.28 11.34 18.23
N MET A 82 -11.68 10.88 19.42
CA MET A 82 -13.02 11.11 19.96
C MET A 82 -13.22 12.59 20.30
N GLU A 83 -12.25 13.23 20.96
CA GLU A 83 -12.35 14.62 21.42
C GLU A 83 -12.37 15.62 20.26
N GLU A 84 -11.46 15.48 19.28
CA GLU A 84 -11.33 16.45 18.19
C GLU A 84 -12.25 16.16 16.99
N ALA A 85 -12.48 14.87 16.68
CA ALA A 85 -13.22 14.44 15.49
C ALA A 85 -14.53 13.69 15.78
N GLY A 86 -14.76 13.26 17.03
CA GLY A 86 -15.96 12.51 17.37
C GLY A 86 -16.05 11.15 16.68
N VAL A 87 -14.93 10.47 16.51
CA VAL A 87 -14.89 9.12 15.92
C VAL A 87 -14.29 8.11 16.88
N LEU A 88 -14.82 6.89 16.84
CA LEU A 88 -14.30 5.73 17.56
C LEU A 88 -13.91 4.65 16.55
N GLY A 89 -12.94 3.83 16.92
CA GLY A 89 -12.42 2.81 16.02
C GLY A 89 -11.24 2.05 16.59
N ASN A 90 -10.68 1.18 15.75
CA ASN A 90 -9.52 0.37 16.10
C ASN A 90 -8.23 1.11 15.74
N VAL A 91 -7.39 1.39 16.74
CA VAL A 91 -6.06 1.98 16.54
C VAL A 91 -5.05 0.88 16.20
N GLU A 92 -4.51 0.96 14.99
CA GLU A 92 -3.65 -0.07 14.44
C GLU A 92 -2.17 0.14 14.81
N LYS A 93 -1.25 -0.46 14.04
CA LYS A 93 0.19 -0.32 14.27
C LYS A 93 0.67 1.06 13.81
N GLU A 94 1.52 1.70 14.62
CA GLU A 94 2.15 3.01 14.36
C GLU A 94 2.61 3.16 12.90
N LEU A 95 2.25 4.29 12.28
CA LEU A 95 2.72 4.69 10.94
C LEU A 95 4.17 5.16 10.99
N GLY A 96 4.53 5.92 12.03
CA GLY A 96 5.88 6.36 12.31
C GLY A 96 5.93 7.49 13.35
N ARG A 97 7.11 8.09 13.48
CA ARG A 97 7.40 9.21 14.37
C ARG A 97 8.13 10.32 13.61
N TRP A 98 7.73 11.56 13.85
CA TRP A 98 8.29 12.72 13.16
C TRP A 98 8.59 13.86 14.13
N TRP A 99 9.78 14.43 14.00
CA TRP A 99 10.09 15.71 14.62
C TRP A 99 9.55 16.85 13.76
N TYR A 100 8.76 17.74 14.34
CA TYR A 100 8.24 18.91 13.63
C TYR A 100 8.24 20.16 14.53
N GLN A 101 8.23 21.33 13.91
CA GLN A 101 8.16 22.62 14.61
C GLN A 101 6.72 23.13 14.67
N SER A 102 6.33 23.71 15.79
CA SER A 102 5.02 24.33 15.95
C SER A 102 5.07 25.76 15.40
N LYS A 103 4.09 26.17 14.58
CA LYS A 103 3.97 27.56 14.10
C LYS A 103 3.94 28.61 15.24
N SER A 104 3.53 28.19 16.43
CA SER A 104 3.27 29.06 17.58
C SER A 104 4.35 29.06 18.67
N HIS A 105 5.35 28.19 18.59
CA HIS A 105 6.33 28.02 19.66
C HIS A 105 7.63 27.50 19.06
N ASP A 106 8.76 28.11 19.40
CA ASP A 106 10.10 27.74 18.91
C ASP A 106 10.61 26.38 19.44
N SER A 107 9.73 25.63 20.09
CA SER A 107 10.01 24.29 20.60
C SER A 107 9.63 23.22 19.57
N ARG A 108 10.60 22.38 19.21
CA ARG A 108 10.38 21.15 18.47
C ARG A 108 9.46 20.20 19.26
N LYS A 109 8.63 19.43 18.54
CA LYS A 109 7.70 18.44 19.09
C LYS A 109 7.89 17.11 18.37
N MET A 110 7.65 16.02 19.07
CA MET A 110 7.59 14.69 18.46
C MET A 110 6.14 14.32 18.20
N GLY A 111 5.80 14.02 16.95
CA GLY A 111 4.51 13.52 16.52
C GLY A 111 4.56 12.03 16.24
N ILE A 112 3.65 11.26 16.81
CA ILE A 112 3.48 9.83 16.56
C ILE A 112 2.12 9.65 15.88
N MET A 113 2.09 9.03 14.70
CA MET A 113 0.83 8.81 13.96
C MET A 113 0.43 7.35 13.92
N PHE A 114 -0.86 7.10 14.07
CA PHE A 114 -1.47 5.78 13.94
C PHE A 114 -2.57 5.76 12.88
N PRO A 115 -2.83 4.62 12.23
CA PRO A 115 -4.09 4.39 11.52
C PRO A 115 -5.20 4.21 12.55
N LEU A 116 -6.38 4.77 12.27
CA LEU A 116 -7.59 4.48 13.03
C LEU A 116 -8.68 4.02 12.07
N ASN A 117 -8.99 2.73 12.09
CA ASN A 117 -10.10 2.18 11.32
C ASN A 117 -11.40 2.54 12.03
N VAL A 118 -12.18 3.46 11.45
CA VAL A 118 -13.36 4.04 12.10
C VAL A 118 -14.50 3.01 12.10
N THR A 119 -15.03 2.73 13.29
CA THR A 119 -16.20 1.86 13.47
C THR A 119 -17.46 2.64 13.83
N GLU A 120 -17.31 3.83 14.41
CA GLU A 120 -18.45 4.65 14.83
C GLU A 120 -18.16 6.15 14.67
N GLU A 121 -19.16 6.88 14.17
CA GLU A 121 -19.15 8.33 14.08
C GLU A 121 -20.17 8.91 15.07
N LEU A 122 -19.67 9.62 16.09
CA LEU A 122 -20.50 10.23 17.12
C LEU A 122 -21.28 11.42 16.55
N ARG A 123 -22.54 11.55 16.94
CA ARG A 123 -23.37 12.72 16.61
C ARG A 123 -22.95 13.96 17.38
N GLN A 124 -22.47 13.76 18.61
CA GLN A 124 -21.98 14.80 19.48
C GLN A 124 -20.62 14.40 20.05
N TRP A 125 -19.69 15.34 20.10
CA TRP A 125 -18.33 15.15 20.58
C TRP A 125 -17.78 16.45 21.18
N PRO A 126 -16.75 16.36 22.05
CA PRO A 126 -16.28 17.47 22.86
C PRO A 126 -15.88 18.76 22.10
N GLU A 127 -15.10 18.67 21.03
CA GLU A 127 -14.62 19.85 20.30
C GLU A 127 -15.50 20.26 19.11
N MET A 128 -16.73 19.76 18.95
CA MET A 128 -17.55 20.04 17.75
C MET A 128 -17.77 21.53 17.45
N GLY A 129 -17.78 22.38 18.49
CA GLY A 129 -17.94 23.82 18.36
C GLY A 129 -16.69 24.52 17.82
N ASN A 130 -15.52 23.91 18.02
CA ASN A 130 -14.21 24.45 17.65
C ASN A 130 -13.65 23.79 16.38
N ARG A 131 -14.11 22.57 16.07
CA ARG A 131 -13.59 21.72 15.00
C ARG A 131 -14.72 21.30 14.07
N ARG A 132 -14.48 21.41 12.76
CA ARG A 132 -15.32 20.80 11.73
C ARG A 132 -14.62 19.55 11.21
N ARG A 133 -15.31 18.41 11.21
CA ARG A 133 -14.83 17.18 10.58
C ARG A 133 -15.36 17.03 9.17
N ARG A 134 -14.58 16.42 8.28
CA ARG A 134 -14.99 16.10 6.91
C ARG A 134 -14.31 14.80 6.46
N TRP A 135 -15.08 13.90 5.89
CA TRP A 135 -14.55 12.78 5.11
C TRP A 135 -14.13 13.29 3.74
N VAL A 136 -12.91 12.98 3.35
CA VAL A 136 -12.30 13.39 2.08
C VAL A 136 -11.59 12.20 1.46
N THR A 137 -11.38 12.27 0.15
CA THR A 137 -10.51 11.35 -0.57
C THR A 137 -9.04 11.58 -0.17
N VAL A 138 -8.18 10.60 -0.46
CA VAL A 138 -6.73 10.74 -0.26
C VAL A 138 -6.17 11.94 -1.05
N ALA A 139 -6.66 12.15 -2.28
CA ALA A 139 -6.25 13.28 -3.12
C ALA A 139 -6.61 14.63 -2.48
N GLU A 140 -7.85 14.80 -2.03
CA GLU A 140 -8.29 16.02 -1.34
C GLU A 140 -7.55 16.24 -0.01
N ALA A 141 -7.21 15.16 0.72
CA ALA A 141 -6.40 15.28 1.93
C ALA A 141 -4.99 15.82 1.63
N ARG A 142 -4.37 15.38 0.53
CA ARG A 142 -3.06 15.88 0.05
C ARG A 142 -3.10 17.37 -0.32
N GLU A 143 -4.23 17.85 -0.84
CA GLU A 143 -4.40 19.26 -1.21
C GLU A 143 -4.71 20.17 0.00
N THR A 144 -5.48 19.66 0.95
CA THR A 144 -6.00 20.49 2.07
C THR A 144 -5.10 20.49 3.30
N CYS A 145 -4.28 19.45 3.50
CA CYS A 145 -3.36 19.36 4.63
C CYS A 145 -1.99 19.94 4.28
N GLN A 146 -1.57 21.00 4.97
CA GLN A 146 -0.29 21.67 4.73
C GLN A 146 0.85 21.11 5.59
N GLN A 147 0.58 20.14 6.47
CA GLN A 147 1.57 19.58 7.38
C GLN A 147 2.30 18.42 6.70
N VAL A 148 3.51 18.66 6.23
CA VAL A 148 4.30 17.69 5.44
C VAL A 148 4.42 16.34 6.16
N TRP A 149 4.76 16.33 7.45
CA TRP A 149 4.91 15.10 8.23
C TRP A 149 3.61 14.28 8.35
N MET A 150 2.43 14.93 8.31
CA MET A 150 1.14 14.24 8.28
C MET A 150 0.86 13.63 6.91
N LEU A 151 1.25 14.30 5.83
CA LEU A 151 1.13 13.76 4.46
C LEU A 151 2.05 12.56 4.24
N GLU A 152 3.25 12.58 4.82
CA GLU A 152 4.15 11.42 4.84
C GLU A 152 3.49 10.22 5.53
N ALA A 153 2.88 10.44 6.72
CA ALA A 153 2.13 9.40 7.42
C ALA A 153 0.94 8.87 6.60
N LEU A 154 0.23 9.76 5.88
CA LEU A 154 -0.87 9.37 4.97
C LEU A 154 -0.38 8.47 3.84
N ASN A 155 0.74 8.80 3.22
CA ASN A 155 1.30 7.98 2.14
C ASN A 155 1.70 6.58 2.66
N ILE A 156 2.30 6.50 3.85
CA ILE A 156 2.61 5.20 4.48
C ILE A 156 1.33 4.40 4.72
N LEU A 157 0.24 5.03 5.14
CA LEU A 157 -1.04 4.35 5.31
C LEU A 157 -1.56 3.79 3.97
N VAL A 158 -1.57 4.61 2.93
CA VAL A 158 -2.01 4.22 1.58
C VAL A 158 -1.20 3.03 1.06
N ASP A 159 0.12 3.05 1.23
CA ASP A 159 1.02 1.97 0.81
C ASP A 159 0.76 0.67 1.59
N ARG A 160 0.54 0.78 2.90
CA ARG A 160 0.19 -0.38 3.77
C ARG A 160 -1.12 -1.01 3.35
N LEU A 161 -2.17 -0.22 3.13
CA LEU A 161 -3.49 -0.70 2.73
C LEU A 161 -3.46 -1.29 1.31
N SER A 162 -2.75 -0.65 0.38
CA SER A 162 -2.53 -1.16 -0.98
C SER A 162 -1.84 -2.51 -0.98
N SER A 163 -0.82 -2.67 -0.14
CA SER A 163 -0.08 -3.92 -0.03
C SER A 163 -0.92 -5.03 0.58
N ALA A 164 -1.67 -4.74 1.65
CA ALA A 164 -2.56 -5.71 2.29
C ALA A 164 -3.63 -6.22 1.31
N MET A 165 -4.20 -5.35 0.47
CA MET A 165 -5.27 -5.73 -0.45
C MET A 165 -4.79 -6.54 -1.66
N ARG A 166 -3.55 -6.34 -2.11
CA ARG A 166 -2.91 -7.21 -3.12
C ARG A 166 -2.73 -8.65 -2.62
N VAL A 167 -2.51 -8.84 -1.32
CA VAL A 167 -2.39 -10.17 -0.72
C VAL A 167 -3.74 -10.89 -0.68
N HIS A 168 -4.84 -10.15 -0.54
CA HIS A 168 -6.19 -10.73 -0.52
C HIS A 168 -6.74 -11.11 -1.90
N THR A 169 -6.31 -10.45 -2.98
CA THR A 169 -6.73 -10.82 -4.36
C THR A 169 -5.89 -11.93 -4.98
N ALA A 170 -4.68 -12.17 -4.46
CA ALA A 170 -3.88 -13.35 -4.78
C ALA A 170 -4.36 -14.54 -3.94
N SER A 171 -5.41 -15.22 -4.39
CA SER A 171 -5.87 -16.50 -3.79
C SER A 171 -4.68 -17.48 -3.65
N PRO A 172 -4.63 -18.32 -2.59
CA PRO A 172 -3.63 -19.39 -2.51
C PRO A 172 -3.77 -20.32 -3.73
N PRO A 173 -2.68 -20.94 -4.23
CA PRO A 173 -2.79 -21.85 -5.35
C PRO A 173 -3.77 -22.97 -4.99
N LEU A 174 -4.82 -23.11 -5.80
CA LEU A 174 -5.79 -24.20 -5.71
C LEU A 174 -5.03 -25.51 -5.55
N SER A 175 -5.33 -26.24 -4.48
CA SER A 175 -4.83 -27.59 -4.26
C SER A 175 -5.05 -28.42 -5.51
N ILE A 176 -3.97 -29.00 -6.03
CA ILE A 176 -3.99 -30.03 -7.08
C ILE A 176 -4.94 -31.13 -6.61
N VAL A 177 -6.11 -31.21 -7.24
CA VAL A 177 -6.95 -32.40 -7.17
C VAL A 177 -6.43 -33.35 -8.25
N ASP A 178 -5.71 -34.39 -7.82
CA ASP A 178 -5.34 -35.49 -8.70
C ASP A 178 -6.61 -36.21 -9.16
N GLN A 179 -7.02 -35.98 -10.42
CA GLN A 179 -8.03 -36.81 -11.08
C GLN A 179 -7.38 -38.07 -11.66
N PRO A 180 -7.96 -39.27 -11.48
CA PRO A 180 -7.48 -40.48 -12.13
C PRO A 180 -7.66 -40.40 -13.66
N CYS A 181 -6.61 -40.71 -14.39
CA CYS A 181 -6.60 -40.78 -15.86
C CYS A 181 -7.30 -42.05 -16.34
N GLU A 182 -8.50 -41.94 -16.90
CA GLU A 182 -9.13 -43.04 -17.65
C GLU A 182 -8.94 -42.89 -19.18
N LYS A 183 -8.12 -43.81 -19.70
CA LYS A 183 -8.14 -44.44 -21.04
C LYS A 183 -8.09 -43.54 -22.28
N LEU A 184 -6.87 -43.19 -22.69
CA LEU A 184 -6.56 -42.87 -24.10
C LEU A 184 -6.43 -44.15 -24.93
N GLY A 185 -7.38 -44.30 -25.86
CA GLY A 185 -7.39 -45.33 -26.89
C GLY A 185 -6.22 -45.20 -27.88
N LYS A 186 -5.77 -46.36 -28.33
CA LYS A 186 -4.65 -46.64 -29.24
C LYS A 186 -4.63 -45.76 -30.51
N LEU A 187 -3.50 -45.11 -30.81
CA LEU A 187 -3.12 -44.77 -32.18
C LEU A 187 -1.75 -45.34 -32.56
N LYS A 188 -1.68 -45.82 -33.79
CA LYS A 188 -0.67 -46.73 -34.34
C LYS A 188 0.64 -46.03 -34.72
N ARG A 189 1.73 -46.82 -34.66
CA ARG A 189 3.10 -46.46 -35.08
C ARG A 189 3.16 -46.04 -36.54
N GLY A 190 3.77 -44.89 -36.81
CA GLY A 190 4.15 -44.43 -38.15
C GLY A 190 5.57 -43.84 -38.10
N THR A 191 6.50 -44.50 -38.77
CA THR A 191 7.90 -44.11 -38.97
C THR A 191 8.00 -42.85 -39.81
N ILE A 192 8.79 -41.85 -39.40
CA ILE A 192 9.14 -40.70 -40.24
C ILE A 192 10.66 -40.63 -40.40
N VAL A 193 11.06 -40.56 -41.66
CA VAL A 193 12.40 -40.63 -42.24
C VAL A 193 13.07 -39.25 -42.22
N LEU A 194 14.36 -39.20 -41.91
CA LEU A 194 15.22 -38.01 -41.99
C LEU A 194 15.48 -37.62 -43.46
N ARG A 195 15.35 -36.33 -43.79
CA ARG A 195 15.98 -35.74 -45.00
C ARG A 195 16.63 -34.39 -44.69
N ASN A 196 17.79 -34.22 -45.32
CA ASN A 196 18.82 -33.21 -45.13
C ASN A 196 18.45 -31.80 -45.63
N GLU A 197 19.13 -30.82 -45.04
CA GLU A 197 19.24 -29.41 -45.41
C GLU A 197 19.88 -29.18 -46.80
N PRO A 198 19.65 -27.99 -47.39
CA PRO A 198 20.62 -27.37 -48.27
C PRO A 198 21.13 -25.99 -47.81
N GLU A 199 22.40 -25.82 -48.14
CA GLU A 199 23.41 -24.78 -47.94
C GLU A 199 23.02 -23.28 -48.01
N SER A 200 23.81 -22.51 -47.26
CA SER A 200 23.92 -21.06 -47.05
C SER A 200 24.49 -20.22 -48.22
N PRO A 201 24.30 -18.88 -48.23
CA PRO A 201 25.13 -17.97 -49.01
C PRO A 201 26.15 -17.15 -48.20
N VAL A 202 27.19 -16.74 -48.94
CA VAL A 202 28.50 -16.21 -48.55
C VAL A 202 28.48 -14.73 -48.08
N VAL A 203 29.21 -14.40 -47.00
CA VAL A 203 29.54 -13.02 -46.58
C VAL A 203 31.05 -12.76 -46.70
N ARG A 204 31.42 -11.68 -47.40
CA ARG A 204 32.81 -11.22 -47.56
C ARG A 204 33.30 -10.46 -46.33
N ARG A 205 34.53 -10.79 -45.91
CA ARG A 205 35.27 -10.26 -44.76
C ARG A 205 35.95 -8.92 -45.06
N LYS A 206 36.09 -8.06 -44.05
CA LYS A 206 37.37 -7.41 -43.68
C LYS A 206 37.53 -7.31 -42.15
N LYS A 207 38.66 -7.80 -41.67
CA LYS A 207 39.23 -7.85 -40.29
C LYS A 207 40.04 -6.54 -40.01
N PRO A 208 40.76 -6.38 -38.87
CA PRO A 208 40.45 -6.57 -37.45
C PRO A 208 41.03 -5.41 -36.56
N ARG A 209 40.83 -5.44 -35.23
CA ARG A 209 41.93 -5.22 -34.24
C ARG A 209 41.51 -5.66 -32.82
N GLN A 210 42.46 -6.29 -32.13
CA GLN A 210 42.42 -6.93 -30.80
C GLN A 210 42.15 -5.91 -29.67
N SER A 211 41.59 -6.23 -28.50
CA SER A 211 42.13 -7.18 -27.52
C SER A 211 41.20 -7.38 -26.30
N ASN A 212 41.29 -8.59 -25.71
CA ASN A 212 41.09 -8.99 -24.31
C ASN A 212 39.90 -8.51 -23.46
N SER A 213 38.94 -9.40 -23.18
CA SER A 213 38.92 -10.27 -21.98
C SER A 213 37.49 -10.54 -21.41
N ARG A 214 37.14 -11.84 -21.40
CA ARG A 214 36.35 -12.65 -20.45
C ARG A 214 34.86 -12.36 -20.12
N SER A 215 34.13 -13.51 -20.04
CA SER A 215 32.76 -13.82 -19.57
C SER A 215 31.62 -13.39 -20.50
N SER A 216 31.03 -14.25 -21.34
CA SER A 216 30.18 -15.44 -21.10
C SER A 216 28.92 -15.14 -20.29
N PHE A 217 27.75 -15.07 -20.94
CA PHE A 217 26.61 -15.99 -20.75
C PHE A 217 25.55 -15.70 -21.83
N ALA A 218 24.78 -16.75 -22.15
CA ALA A 218 24.13 -17.03 -23.43
C ALA A 218 23.00 -16.06 -23.85
N GLU A 219 23.03 -15.68 -25.13
CA GLU A 219 21.88 -15.12 -25.85
C GLU A 219 20.90 -16.24 -26.21
N GLY A 220 19.66 -16.14 -25.70
CA GLY A 220 18.57 -17.05 -26.05
C GLY A 220 17.99 -16.70 -27.43
N ILE A 221 17.82 -17.73 -28.27
CA ILE A 221 17.21 -17.62 -29.60
C ILE A 221 15.69 -17.45 -29.43
N VAL A 222 15.15 -16.31 -29.89
CA VAL A 222 13.70 -16.08 -29.96
C VAL A 222 13.20 -16.55 -31.33
N VAL A 223 12.47 -17.67 -31.36
CA VAL A 223 11.73 -18.10 -32.55
C VAL A 223 10.37 -17.39 -32.53
N ARG A 224 10.15 -16.46 -33.48
CA ARG A 224 8.86 -15.81 -33.70
C ARG A 224 8.14 -16.56 -34.81
N ASP A 225 7.06 -17.27 -34.48
CA ASP A 225 6.14 -17.77 -35.49
C ASP A 225 4.79 -17.05 -35.37
N ARG A 226 4.19 -16.74 -36.52
CA ARG A 226 3.02 -15.86 -36.64
C ARG A 226 1.79 -16.70 -36.95
N ILE A 227 1.17 -17.25 -35.92
CA ILE A 227 -0.18 -17.82 -36.01
C ILE A 227 -1.05 -17.18 -34.93
N LYS A 228 -2.27 -16.81 -35.35
CA LYS A 228 -3.23 -15.99 -34.60
C LYS A 228 -3.53 -16.59 -33.22
N ASN A 229 -3.47 -15.72 -32.21
CA ASN A 229 -3.90 -15.89 -30.80
C ASN A 229 -2.90 -16.61 -29.87
N GLY A 230 -2.16 -15.83 -29.07
CA GLY A 230 -1.43 -16.29 -27.89
C GLY A 230 0.08 -16.01 -27.93
N TRP A 231 0.62 -15.38 -26.88
CA TRP A 231 2.06 -15.22 -26.67
C TRP A 231 2.56 -16.39 -25.80
N PHE A 232 3.58 -17.10 -26.27
CA PHE A 232 4.23 -18.16 -25.51
C PHE A 232 5.66 -17.73 -25.16
N LEU A 233 6.02 -17.79 -23.88
CA LEU A 233 7.41 -17.85 -23.44
C LEU A 233 7.64 -19.27 -22.92
N GLY A 234 8.61 -19.98 -23.48
CA GLY A 234 8.99 -21.32 -23.04
C GLY A 234 10.49 -21.42 -22.91
N ASP A 235 10.96 -21.79 -21.71
CA ASP A 235 12.32 -22.27 -21.50
C ASP A 235 12.33 -23.80 -21.67
N CYS A 236 13.21 -24.30 -22.53
CA CYS A 236 13.43 -25.74 -22.70
C CYS A 236 14.68 -26.16 -21.93
N VAL A 237 14.52 -27.05 -20.94
CA VAL A 237 15.64 -27.78 -20.33
C VAL A 237 15.38 -29.27 -20.53
N GLY A 238 16.07 -29.87 -21.50
CA GLY A 238 15.95 -31.30 -21.82
C GLY A 238 14.62 -31.70 -22.48
N SER A 239 14.21 -32.96 -22.30
CA SER A 239 13.02 -33.56 -22.95
C SER A 239 11.67 -33.13 -22.37
N ASN A 240 11.63 -32.12 -21.50
CA ASN A 240 10.41 -31.64 -20.85
C ASN A 240 10.07 -30.23 -21.33
N CYS A 241 9.04 -30.12 -22.17
CA CYS A 241 8.44 -28.83 -22.52
C CYS A 241 7.34 -28.50 -21.50
N ARG A 242 7.49 -27.40 -20.75
CA ARG A 242 6.39 -26.80 -19.98
C ARG A 242 5.80 -25.66 -20.80
N SER A 243 4.55 -25.80 -21.19
CA SER A 243 3.74 -24.70 -21.74
C SER A 243 2.92 -24.10 -20.61
N TYR A 244 3.08 -22.81 -20.35
CA TYR A 244 2.20 -22.07 -19.45
C TYR A 244 1.12 -21.38 -20.28
N LEU A 245 -0.14 -21.71 -20.02
CA LEU A 245 -1.28 -20.93 -20.50
C LEU A 245 -1.56 -19.86 -19.44
N LEU A 246 -1.26 -18.60 -19.75
CA LEU A 246 -1.77 -17.47 -18.98
C LEU A 246 -3.21 -17.21 -19.45
N VAL A 247 -4.18 -17.50 -18.59
CA VAL A 247 -5.56 -17.00 -18.72
C VAL A 247 -5.68 -15.76 -17.86
#